data_AF-A0A2W6NC54-F1
#
_entry.id   AF-A0A2W6NC54-F1
#
_cell.length_a   1.000
_cell.length_b   1.000
_cell.length_c   1.000
_cell.angle_alpha   90.00
_cell.angle_beta   90.00
_cell.angle_gamma   90.00
#
_symmetry.space_group_name_H-M   'P 1'
#
loop_
_entity.id
_entity.type
_entity.pdbx_description
1 polymer ?
#
loop_
_entity_poly.entity_id
_entity_poly.type
_entity_poly.pdbx_seq_one_letter_code
_entity_poly.pdbx_strand_id
1 'polypeptide(L)'
;MNSILEALYNGRLRPDEMMMPTHPEYQVLGRQIAALTEQWKNHLSENEFLELEQLFDLWGRCEGMHTEAAFVQGFRLGANMLIEVMSQREESVLEFN
;
A
#
# COMPACT_ATOMS: atom_id res chain seq x y z
N MET A 1 -17.33 -20.55 -5.47
CA MET A 1 -16.74 -19.47 -6.27
C MET A 1 -16.78 -18.24 -5.39
N ASN A 2 -15.67 -17.87 -4.74
CA ASN A 2 -15.69 -16.72 -3.82
C ASN A 2 -15.60 -15.46 -4.68
N SER A 3 -16.71 -14.75 -4.84
CA SER A 3 -16.71 -13.47 -5.57
C SER A 3 -16.03 -12.37 -4.75
N ILE A 4 -15.55 -11.32 -5.41
CA ILE A 4 -15.03 -10.12 -4.73
C ILE A 4 -16.11 -9.52 -3.81
N LEU A 5 -17.40 -9.57 -4.21
CA LEU A 5 -18.53 -9.08 -3.40
C LEU A 5 -18.73 -9.90 -2.12
N GLU A 6 -18.58 -11.22 -2.20
CA GLU A 6 -18.67 -12.11 -1.04
C GLU A 6 -17.43 -11.96 -0.14
N ALA A 7 -16.26 -11.68 -0.70
CA ALA A 7 -15.07 -11.35 0.08
C ALA A 7 -15.23 -10.03 0.82
N LEU A 8 -15.80 -9.00 0.15
CA LEU A 8 -16.13 -7.72 0.75
C LEU A 8 -17.17 -7.86 1.87
N TYR A 9 -18.30 -8.52 1.61
CA TYR A 9 -19.39 -8.72 2.58
C TYR A 9 -18.91 -9.39 3.87
N ASN A 10 -17.99 -10.36 3.75
CA ASN A 10 -17.43 -11.07 4.89
C ASN A 10 -16.16 -10.42 5.48
N GLY A 11 -15.77 -9.21 5.03
CA GLY A 11 -14.59 -8.50 5.54
C GLY A 11 -13.24 -9.16 5.25
N ARG A 12 -13.18 -10.01 4.21
CA ARG A 12 -11.97 -10.74 3.76
C ARG A 12 -11.13 -9.95 2.76
N LEU A 13 -11.65 -8.85 2.23
CA LEU A 13 -10.92 -7.98 1.31
C LEU A 13 -10.07 -7.00 2.13
N ARG A 14 -8.82 -7.38 2.46
CA ARG A 14 -7.86 -6.58 3.24
C ARG A 14 -6.53 -6.44 2.50
N PRO A 15 -6.46 -5.56 1.49
CA PRO A 15 -5.27 -5.42 0.65
C PRO A 15 -4.04 -5.00 1.46
N ASP A 16 -4.22 -4.16 2.46
CA ASP A 16 -3.20 -3.69 3.40
C ASP A 16 -2.56 -4.82 4.22
N GLU A 17 -3.34 -5.81 4.66
CA GLU A 17 -2.83 -6.99 5.39
C GLU A 17 -2.22 -8.05 4.44
N MET A 18 -2.67 -8.08 3.18
CA MET A 18 -2.26 -9.09 2.20
C MET A 18 -1.09 -8.65 1.31
N MET A 19 -0.85 -7.35 1.17
CA MET A 19 0.23 -6.81 0.36
C MET A 19 1.54 -6.81 1.16
N MET A 20 2.23 -7.94 1.13
CA MET A 20 3.64 -7.95 1.50
C MET A 20 4.49 -7.48 0.32
N PRO A 21 5.34 -6.45 0.47
CA PRO A 21 6.28 -6.09 -0.57
C PRO A 21 7.16 -7.30 -0.92
N THR A 22 7.08 -7.75 -2.16
CA THR A 22 7.82 -8.93 -2.65
C THR A 22 9.23 -8.58 -3.10
N HIS A 23 9.56 -7.29 -3.18
CA HIS A 23 10.87 -6.83 -3.61
C HIS A 23 11.95 -7.30 -2.61
N PRO A 24 12.98 -8.05 -3.05
CA PRO A 24 13.97 -8.63 -2.14
C PRO A 24 14.68 -7.60 -1.26
N GLU A 25 14.85 -6.38 -1.77
CA GLU A 25 15.49 -5.28 -1.05
C GLU A 25 14.66 -4.80 0.15
N TYR A 26 13.33 -4.94 0.11
CA TYR A 26 12.47 -4.52 1.23
C TYR A 26 12.85 -5.22 2.54
N GLN A 27 13.09 -6.54 2.48
CA GLN A 27 13.52 -7.30 3.66
C GLN A 27 14.94 -6.96 4.10
N VAL A 28 15.80 -6.53 3.18
CA VAL A 28 17.17 -6.09 3.50
C VAL A 28 17.12 -4.75 4.21
N LEU A 29 16.40 -3.77 3.65
CA LEU A 29 16.22 -2.45 4.23
C LEU A 29 15.53 -2.53 5.59
N GLY A 30 14.47 -3.33 5.74
CA GLY A 30 13.80 -3.51 7.03
C GLY A 30 14.73 -4.03 8.13
N ARG A 31 15.64 -4.97 7.79
CA ARG A 31 16.66 -5.46 8.73
C ARG A 31 17.71 -4.40 9.07
N GLN A 32 18.12 -3.59 8.09
CA GLN A 32 19.07 -2.50 8.32
C GLN A 32 18.47 -1.43 9.23
N ILE A 33 17.21 -1.05 8.99
CA ILE A 33 16.46 -0.12 9.84
C ILE A 33 16.42 -0.65 11.28
N ALA A 34 15.99 -1.91 11.48
CA ALA A 34 15.93 -2.51 12.81
C ALA A 34 17.30 -2.53 13.53
N ALA A 35 18.37 -2.86 12.80
CA ALA A 35 19.72 -2.87 13.37
C ALA A 35 20.19 -1.47 13.79
N LEU A 36 19.92 -0.44 12.98
CA LEU A 36 20.26 0.95 13.32
C LEU A 36 19.44 1.47 14.50
N THR A 37 18.14 1.16 14.54
CA THR A 37 17.27 1.54 15.66
C THR A 37 17.76 0.93 16.98
N GLU A 38 18.18 -0.34 16.97
CA GLU A 38 18.74 -0.99 18.15
C GLU A 38 20.09 -0.36 18.57
N GLN A 39 20.94 0.02 17.62
CA GLN A 39 22.16 0.77 17.93
C GLN A 39 21.83 2.10 18.61
N TRP A 40 20.88 2.87 18.07
CA TRP A 40 20.46 4.14 18.68
C TRP A 40 19.87 3.96 20.07
N LYS A 41 19.09 2.90 20.30
CA LYS A 41 18.57 2.56 21.62
C LYS A 41 19.67 2.36 22.68
N ASN A 42 20.80 1.80 22.27
CA ASN A 42 21.94 1.57 23.16
C ASN A 42 22.85 2.80 23.34
N HIS A 43 22.76 3.79 22.45
CA HIS A 43 23.60 5.00 22.47
C HIS A 43 22.91 6.22 23.09
N LEU A 44 21.59 6.32 22.96
CA LEU A 44 20.80 7.45 23.42
C LEU A 44 20.30 7.23 24.85
N SER A 45 20.04 8.33 25.56
CA SER A 45 19.24 8.27 26.78
C SER A 45 17.79 7.90 26.48
N GLU A 46 17.05 7.48 27.51
CA GLU A 46 15.63 7.09 27.37
C GLU A 46 14.77 8.23 26.77
N ASN A 47 15.01 9.48 27.20
CA ASN A 47 14.27 10.62 26.67
C ASN A 47 14.62 10.94 25.20
N GLU A 48 15.91 10.87 24.84
CA GLU A 48 16.34 11.08 23.44
C GLU A 48 15.82 9.98 22.52
N PHE A 49 15.78 8.73 23.01
CA PHE A 49 15.20 7.62 22.27
C PHE A 49 13.69 7.77 22.11
N LEU A 50 12.99 8.27 23.13
CA LEU A 50 11.55 8.56 23.05
C LEU A 50 11.24 9.64 21.99
N GLU A 51 12.06 10.68 21.89
CA GLU A 51 11.93 11.70 20.83
C GLU A 51 12.12 11.10 19.43
N LEU A 52 13.07 10.18 19.29
CA LEU A 52 13.30 9.43 18.05
C LEU A 52 12.13 8.50 17.70
N GLU A 53 11.53 7.82 18.68
CA GLU A 53 10.31 7.02 18.47
C GLU A 53 9.15 7.89 18.01
N GLN A 54 8.97 9.09 18.60
CA GLN A 54 7.97 10.05 18.15
C GLN A 54 8.18 10.50 16.70
N LEU A 55 9.44 10.70 16.29
CA LEU A 55 9.77 11.00 14.90
C LEU A 55 9.35 9.85 13.96
N PHE A 56 9.66 8.60 14.32
CA PHE A 56 9.24 7.44 13.54
C PHE A 56 7.72 7.30 13.46
N ASP A 57 6.99 7.56 14.54
CA ASP A 57 5.53 7.56 14.55
C ASP A 57 4.94 8.62 13.61
N LEU A 58 5.49 9.85 13.64
CA LEU A 58 5.08 10.92 12.75
C LEU A 58 5.35 10.57 11.29
N TRP A 59 6.51 9.98 11.00
CA TRP A 59 6.87 9.56 9.65
C TRP A 59 5.96 8.43 9.17
N GLY A 60 5.73 7.41 9.99
CA GLY A 60 4.79 6.32 9.67
C GLY A 60 3.37 6.80 9.40
N ARG A 61 2.88 7.79 10.15
CA ARG A 61 1.57 8.41 9.90
C ARG A 61 1.54 9.19 8.58
N CYS A 62 2.59 9.94 8.26
CA CYS A 62 2.70 10.68 7.02
C CYS A 62 2.72 9.74 5.81
N GLU A 63 3.56 8.69 5.85
CA GLU A 63 3.64 7.65 4.82
C GLU A 63 2.32 6.88 4.68
N GLY A 64 1.63 6.62 5.80
CA GLY A 64 0.30 6.00 5.80
C GLY A 64 -0.72 6.84 5.01
N MET A 65 -0.79 8.15 5.27
CA MET A 65 -1.68 9.07 4.52
C MET A 65 -1.33 9.11 3.02
N HIS A 66 -0.04 9.10 2.68
CA HIS A 66 0.40 9.06 1.28
C HIS A 66 -0.02 7.75 0.60
N THR A 67 0.19 6.61 1.27
CA THR A 67 -0.15 5.27 0.75
C THR A 67 -1.66 5.12 0.56
N GLU A 68 -2.47 5.60 1.51
CA GLU A 68 -3.93 5.63 1.38
C GLU A 68 -4.37 6.46 0.16
N ALA A 69 -3.82 7.66 0.01
CA ALA A 69 -4.15 8.52 -1.13
C ALA A 69 -3.76 7.87 -2.47
N ALA A 70 -2.56 7.29 -2.54
CA ALA A 70 -2.09 6.58 -3.73
C ALA A 70 -2.98 5.37 -4.06
N PHE A 71 -3.38 4.59 -3.05
CA PHE A 71 -4.29 3.46 -3.21
C PHE A 71 -5.64 3.89 -3.79
N VAL A 72 -6.29 4.88 -3.19
CA VAL A 72 -7.61 5.38 -3.64
C VAL A 72 -7.53 5.95 -5.06
N GLN A 73 -6.50 6.75 -5.36
CA GLN A 73 -6.31 7.32 -6.69
C GLN A 73 -6.02 6.23 -7.73
N GLY A 74 -5.17 5.25 -7.40
CA GLY A 74 -4.84 4.13 -8.28
C GLY A 74 -6.06 3.27 -8.62
N PHE A 75 -6.89 2.93 -7.63
CA PHE A 75 -8.13 2.18 -7.87
C PHE A 75 -9.12 2.96 -8.75
N ARG A 76 -9.29 4.27 -8.50
CA ARG A 76 -10.16 5.12 -9.34
C ARG A 76 -9.65 5.18 -10.78
N LEU A 77 -8.35 5.35 -10.97
CA LEU A 77 -7.73 5.36 -12.28
C LEU A 77 -7.95 4.03 -13.01
N GLY A 78 -7.68 2.90 -12.35
CA GLY A 78 -7.89 1.57 -12.93
C GLY A 78 -9.35 1.30 -13.30
N ALA A 79 -10.30 1.71 -12.46
CA ALA A 79 -11.72 1.59 -12.76
C ALA A 79 -12.13 2.44 -13.97
N ASN A 80 -11.66 3.69 -14.06
CA ASN A 80 -11.91 4.56 -15.20
C ASN A 80 -11.34 3.98 -16.50
N MET A 81 -10.11 3.46 -16.47
CA MET A 81 -9.50 2.78 -17.62
C MET A 81 -10.32 1.57 -18.08
N LEU A 82 -10.80 0.74 -17.13
CA LEU A 82 -11.64 -0.40 -17.45
C LEU A 82 -12.96 0.04 -18.10
N ILE A 83 -13.61 1.07 -17.56
CA ILE A 83 -14.85 1.63 -18.13
C ILE A 83 -14.57 2.13 -19.55
N GLU A 84 -13.51 2.90 -19.77
CA GLU A 84 -13.15 3.42 -21.09
C GLU A 84 -12.96 2.29 -22.12
N VAL A 85 -12.15 1.28 -21.80
CA VAL A 85 -11.90 0.13 -22.69
C VAL A 85 -13.19 -0.64 -22.98
N MET A 86 -14.06 -0.82 -21.98
CA MET A 86 -15.32 -1.56 -22.13
C MET A 86 -16.37 -0.77 -22.89
N SER A 87 -16.44 0.55 -22.71
CA SER A 87 -17.34 1.45 -23.44
C SER A 87 -16.93 1.58 -24.91
N GLN A 88 -15.63 1.56 -25.23
CA GLN A 88 -15.15 1.54 -26.61
C GLN A 88 -15.32 0.17 -27.29
N ARG A 89 -15.58 -0.91 -26.53
CA ARG A 89 -15.87 -2.25 -27.06
C ARG A 89 -17.25 -2.36 -27.72
N GLU A 90 -18.13 -1.38 -27.51
CA GLU A 90 -19.44 -1.29 -28.19
C GLU A 90 -19.34 -0.60 -29.57
N GLU A 91 -18.32 0.21 -29.85
CA GLU A 91 -18.09 0.81 -31.18
C GLU A 91 -17.33 -0.11 -32.15
N SER A 92 -16.66 -1.15 -31.65
CA SER A 92 -15.89 -2.10 -32.49
C SER A 92 -16.68 -3.35 -32.92
N VAL A 93 -18.02 -3.30 -32.93
CA VAL A 93 -18.87 -4.37 -33.45
C VAL A 93 -19.58 -3.85 -34.70
N LEU A 94 -19.12 -4.32 -35.86
CA LEU A 94 -19.64 -4.16 -37.23
C LEU A 94 -19.06 -3.02 -38.09
N GLU A 95 -17.82 -3.18 -38.54
CA GLU A 95 -17.53 -2.93 -39.96
C GLU A 95 -16.91 -4.19 -40.57
N PHE A 96 -17.78 -5.06 -41.09
CA PHE A 96 -17.39 -6.00 -42.14
C PHE A 96 -17.51 -5.25 -43.47
N ASN A 97 -16.37 -5.05 -44.15
CA ASN A 97 -16.31 -4.85 -45.60
C ASN A 97 -15.45 -5.96 -46.20
#